data_AF-A0A946LP38-F1
#
_entry.id   AF-A0A946LP38-F1
#
_cell.length_a   1.000
_cell.length_b   1.000
_cell.length_c   1.000
_cell.angle_alpha   90.00
_cell.angle_beta   90.00
_cell.angle_gamma   90.00
#
_symmetry.space_group_name_H-M   'P 1'
#
loop_
_entity.id
_entity.type
_entity.pdbx_description
1 polymer ?
#
loop_
_entity_poly.entity_id
_entity_poly.type
_entity_poly.pdbx_seq_one_letter_code
_entity_poly.pdbx_strand_id
1 'polypeptide(L)'
;MNKSEAREHVWEELIKVAKPDSRYHFNFNEYIPDFVGSHKATEKLVSTQIYQEAQTIFITPDNCLEGLRAQAVKDGKTQIVSTYGIRRGIVELKPEDVSPGIEQYAVLLDMIEQVGNYISLEQLMGKYKLDLIVTGASAVNKSGVRFGKGHGFFDLEWAIFYELGVVHQNTPIVAFVHDSQYIDVDLELSPYDTLCDYIVTPTKIIHIPNPQKPTAGVIWEKLESGMIDDIPPLRELKELEQQGKLPKKTSS
;
A
#
# COMPACT_ATOMS: atom_id res chain seq x y z
N MET A 1 -25.13 -10.05 2.37
CA MET A 1 -23.94 -10.42 3.15
C MET A 1 -23.42 -9.16 3.82
N ASN A 2 -23.31 -9.16 5.14
CA ASN A 2 -22.70 -8.04 5.86
C ASN A 2 -21.15 -8.11 5.80
N LYS A 3 -20.44 -7.05 6.24
CA LYS A 3 -18.96 -6.99 6.17
C LYS A 3 -18.28 -8.16 6.92
N SER A 4 -18.87 -8.65 8.01
CA SER A 4 -18.30 -9.76 8.79
C SER A 4 -18.46 -11.10 8.07
N GLU A 5 -19.64 -11.38 7.54
CA GLU A 5 -19.91 -12.59 6.75
C GLU A 5 -19.04 -12.65 5.48
N ALA A 6 -18.83 -11.50 4.82
CA ALA A 6 -17.95 -11.42 3.66
C ALA A 6 -16.50 -11.73 4.03
N ARG A 7 -16.04 -11.27 5.19
CA ARG A 7 -14.69 -11.56 5.68
C ARG A 7 -14.49 -13.05 5.94
N GLU A 8 -15.41 -13.68 6.65
CA GLU A 8 -15.35 -15.12 6.95
C GLU A 8 -15.34 -15.94 5.66
N HIS A 9 -16.22 -15.62 4.71
CA HIS A 9 -16.26 -16.32 3.42
C HIS A 9 -14.96 -16.17 2.62
N VAL A 10 -14.39 -14.95 2.55
CA VAL A 10 -13.10 -14.73 1.89
C VAL A 10 -12.00 -15.54 2.56
N TRP A 11 -12.01 -15.65 3.88
CA TRP A 11 -11.00 -16.37 4.64
C TRP A 11 -11.06 -17.89 4.40
N GLU A 12 -12.26 -18.45 4.34
CA GLU A 12 -12.48 -19.87 4.02
C GLU A 12 -11.88 -20.26 2.66
N GLU A 13 -11.96 -19.37 1.67
CA GLU A 13 -11.37 -19.61 0.35
C GLU A 13 -9.88 -19.24 0.30
N LEU A 14 -9.48 -18.16 0.97
CA LEU A 14 -8.09 -17.69 0.98
C LEU A 14 -7.15 -18.69 1.66
N ILE A 15 -7.56 -19.34 2.75
CA ILE A 15 -6.70 -20.30 3.47
C ILE A 15 -6.25 -21.49 2.60
N LYS A 16 -7.01 -21.83 1.56
CA LYS A 16 -6.70 -22.92 0.63
C LYS A 16 -5.52 -22.58 -0.30
N VAL A 17 -5.20 -21.30 -0.47
CA VAL A 17 -4.19 -20.79 -1.40
C VAL A 17 -3.16 -19.89 -0.76
N ALA A 18 -3.39 -19.42 0.47
CA ALA A 18 -2.49 -18.55 1.20
C ALA A 18 -1.19 -19.27 1.59
N LYS A 19 -0.11 -18.50 1.67
CA LYS A 19 1.14 -18.92 2.32
C LYS A 19 1.14 -18.42 3.76
N PRO A 20 1.57 -19.24 4.73
CA PRO A 20 1.59 -18.84 6.13
C PRO A 20 2.66 -17.76 6.39
N ASP A 21 2.38 -16.85 7.32
CA ASP A 21 3.37 -15.96 7.90
C ASP A 21 4.22 -16.68 8.95
N SER A 22 5.47 -16.27 9.08
CA SER A 22 6.43 -16.88 10.01
C SER A 22 6.07 -16.68 11.49
N ARG A 23 5.35 -15.61 11.83
CA ARG A 23 4.96 -15.24 13.21
C ARG A 23 3.51 -15.59 13.50
N TYR A 24 2.63 -15.38 12.52
CA TYR A 24 1.17 -15.44 12.72
C TYR A 24 0.49 -16.64 12.06
N HIS A 25 1.24 -17.51 11.37
CA HIS A 25 0.69 -18.64 10.62
C HIS A 25 -0.45 -18.18 9.69
N PHE A 26 -1.67 -18.73 9.78
CA PHE A 26 -2.83 -18.31 8.98
C PHE A 26 -3.75 -17.30 9.69
N ASN A 27 -3.28 -16.60 10.74
CA ASN A 27 -4.08 -15.54 11.37
C ASN A 27 -4.08 -14.26 10.51
N PHE A 28 -4.97 -14.21 9.52
CA PHE A 28 -5.14 -13.08 8.60
C PHE A 28 -5.67 -11.79 9.25
N ASN A 29 -5.92 -11.77 10.57
CA ASN A 29 -6.15 -10.51 11.30
C ASN A 29 -4.87 -9.66 11.35
N GLU A 30 -3.71 -10.31 11.39
CA GLU A 30 -2.44 -9.65 11.70
C GLU A 30 -1.74 -9.14 10.44
N TYR A 31 -1.91 -9.80 9.30
CA TYR A 31 -1.18 -9.48 8.07
C TYR A 31 -2.00 -9.77 6.82
N ILE A 32 -1.60 -9.19 5.69
CA ILE A 32 -2.12 -9.57 4.38
C ILE A 32 -1.22 -10.69 3.82
N PRO A 33 -1.75 -11.89 3.57
CA PRO A 33 -0.94 -13.03 3.19
C PRO A 33 -0.46 -12.98 1.75
N ASP A 34 0.68 -13.62 1.50
CA ASP A 34 1.03 -14.07 0.15
C ASP A 34 0.16 -15.27 -0.24
N PHE A 35 0.10 -15.59 -1.51
CA PHE A 35 -0.75 -16.65 -2.05
C PHE A 35 -0.09 -17.38 -3.21
N VAL A 36 -0.57 -18.60 -3.47
CA VAL A 36 -0.18 -19.38 -4.65
C VAL A 36 -0.57 -18.59 -5.90
N GLY A 37 0.41 -18.36 -6.78
CA GLY A 37 0.20 -17.61 -8.03
C GLY A 37 0.50 -16.10 -7.95
N SER A 38 1.00 -15.58 -6.83
CA SER A 38 1.43 -14.16 -6.73
C SER A 38 2.48 -13.75 -7.76
N HIS A 39 3.34 -14.66 -8.22
CA HIS A 39 4.25 -14.41 -9.36
C HIS A 39 3.49 -14.07 -10.66
N LYS A 40 2.36 -14.74 -10.95
CA LYS A 40 1.54 -14.44 -12.14
C LYS A 40 0.87 -13.08 -12.05
N ALA A 41 0.41 -12.71 -10.85
CA ALA A 41 -0.13 -11.38 -10.59
C ALA A 41 0.98 -10.31 -10.74
N THR A 42 2.20 -10.61 -10.30
CA THR A 42 3.37 -9.74 -10.49
C THR A 42 3.68 -9.55 -11.98
N GLU A 43 3.79 -10.63 -12.75
CA GLU A 43 4.00 -10.58 -14.21
C GLU A 43 2.94 -9.73 -14.92
N LYS A 44 1.67 -9.89 -14.53
CA LYS A 44 0.57 -9.08 -15.05
C LYS A 44 0.76 -7.59 -14.74
N LEU A 45 0.99 -7.23 -13.49
CA LEU A 45 1.19 -5.83 -13.11
C LEU A 45 2.40 -5.22 -13.83
N VAL A 46 3.52 -5.94 -13.89
CA VAL A 46 4.76 -5.50 -14.56
C VAL A 46 4.55 -5.26 -16.06
N SER A 47 3.63 -5.99 -16.69
CA SER A 47 3.27 -5.80 -18.10
C SER A 47 2.39 -4.57 -18.38
N THR A 48 1.87 -3.91 -17.34
CA THR A 48 0.99 -2.74 -17.51
C THR A 48 1.77 -1.45 -17.78
N GLN A 49 1.15 -0.53 -18.52
CA GLN A 49 1.73 0.79 -18.80
C GLN A 49 1.98 1.59 -17.51
N ILE A 50 1.03 1.56 -16.55
CA ILE A 50 1.17 2.26 -15.26
C ILE A 50 2.41 1.81 -14.47
N TYR A 51 2.83 0.56 -14.61
CA TYR A 51 4.05 0.07 -13.97
C TYR A 51 5.30 0.39 -14.78
N GLN A 52 5.24 0.20 -16.11
CA GLN A 52 6.38 0.44 -16.99
C GLN A 52 6.84 1.90 -16.95
N GLU A 53 5.90 2.84 -16.91
CA GLU A 53 6.18 4.28 -16.87
C GLU A 53 6.63 4.76 -15.48
N ALA A 54 6.16 4.13 -14.40
CA ALA A 54 6.47 4.52 -13.03
C ALA A 54 7.97 4.38 -12.69
N GLN A 55 8.57 5.40 -12.09
CA GLN A 55 9.96 5.41 -11.62
C GLN A 55 10.05 5.31 -10.10
N THR A 56 9.13 5.96 -9.39
CA THR A 56 9.02 5.89 -7.94
C THR A 56 7.67 5.30 -7.54
N ILE A 57 7.70 4.14 -6.88
CA ILE A 57 6.51 3.37 -6.53
C ILE A 57 6.41 3.25 -5.01
N PHE A 58 5.23 3.50 -4.45
CA PHE A 58 4.92 3.09 -3.09
C PHE A 58 4.36 1.67 -3.08
N ILE A 59 5.04 0.75 -2.41
CA ILE A 59 4.62 -0.65 -2.28
C ILE A 59 4.47 -0.95 -0.80
N THR A 60 3.26 -1.29 -0.35
CA THR A 60 3.01 -1.58 1.07
C THR A 60 3.81 -2.80 1.55
N PRO A 61 4.03 -2.94 2.87
CA PRO A 61 4.76 -4.07 3.46
C PRO A 61 3.93 -5.38 3.49
N ASP A 62 2.94 -5.55 2.62
CA ASP A 62 2.12 -6.76 2.57
C ASP A 62 2.92 -7.95 2.02
N ASN A 63 2.66 -9.16 2.52
CA ASN A 63 3.44 -10.34 2.17
C ASN A 63 3.27 -10.71 0.68
N CYS A 64 2.07 -10.54 0.11
CA CYS A 64 1.81 -10.79 -1.31
C CYS A 64 2.64 -9.93 -2.28
N LEU A 65 3.22 -8.82 -1.78
CA LEU A 65 3.97 -7.87 -2.58
C LEU A 65 5.48 -8.07 -2.55
N GLU A 66 6.00 -9.07 -1.81
CA GLU A 66 7.44 -9.33 -1.74
C GLU A 66 8.07 -9.57 -3.11
N GLY A 67 7.43 -10.40 -3.93
CA GLY A 67 7.89 -10.66 -5.30
C GLY A 67 7.88 -9.40 -6.18
N LEU A 68 6.88 -8.54 -6.01
CA LEU A 68 6.79 -7.27 -6.73
C LEU A 68 7.88 -6.29 -6.28
N ARG A 69 8.16 -6.19 -4.97
CA ARG A 69 9.26 -5.37 -4.44
C ARG A 69 10.59 -5.82 -5.02
N ALA A 70 10.86 -7.13 -5.06
CA ALA A 70 12.08 -7.67 -5.64
C ALA A 70 12.19 -7.36 -7.14
N GLN A 71 11.08 -7.46 -7.87
CA GLN A 71 11.03 -7.13 -9.29
C GLN A 71 11.24 -5.63 -9.55
N ALA A 72 10.67 -4.75 -8.72
CA ALA A 72 10.88 -3.31 -8.82
C ALA A 72 12.35 -2.89 -8.66
N VAL A 73 13.12 -3.56 -7.78
CA VAL A 73 14.58 -3.38 -7.72
C VAL A 73 15.22 -3.75 -9.06
N LYS A 74 14.92 -4.93 -9.59
CA LYS A 74 15.49 -5.43 -10.86
C LYS A 74 15.15 -4.53 -12.05
N ASP A 75 13.97 -3.93 -12.03
CA ASP A 75 13.49 -3.01 -13.06
C ASP A 75 14.01 -1.58 -12.87
N GLY A 76 14.90 -1.34 -11.89
CA GLY A 76 15.56 -0.06 -11.68
C GLY A 76 14.64 1.01 -11.09
N LYS A 77 13.63 0.62 -10.31
CA LYS A 77 12.65 1.54 -9.72
C LYS A 77 12.95 1.89 -8.27
N THR A 78 12.75 3.14 -7.89
CA THR A 78 12.80 3.58 -6.50
C THR A 78 11.54 3.13 -5.77
N GLN A 79 11.72 2.54 -4.59
CA GLN A 79 10.61 2.08 -3.76
C GLN A 79 10.51 2.93 -2.50
N ILE A 80 9.29 3.36 -2.21
CA ILE A 80 8.91 3.91 -0.90
C ILE A 80 8.08 2.82 -0.21
N VAL A 81 8.47 2.44 1.01
CA VAL A 81 7.81 1.35 1.75
C VAL A 81 7.61 1.80 3.19
N SER A 82 6.40 1.67 3.71
CA SER A 82 6.16 1.87 5.13
C SER A 82 6.60 0.65 5.93
N THR A 83 7.10 0.90 7.13
CA THR A 83 7.39 -0.19 8.08
C THR A 83 6.10 -0.79 8.60
N TYR A 84 6.15 -2.02 9.15
CA TYR A 84 4.95 -2.68 9.66
C TYR A 84 4.24 -1.84 10.74
N GLY A 85 2.97 -1.49 10.48
CA GLY A 85 2.17 -0.60 11.33
C GLY A 85 2.66 0.85 11.36
N ILE A 86 3.56 1.23 10.45
CA ILE A 86 4.18 2.57 10.32
C ILE A 86 4.97 2.98 11.58
N ARG A 87 5.22 2.04 12.50
CA ARG A 87 5.77 2.30 13.84
C ARG A 87 7.21 2.81 13.83
N ARG A 88 7.96 2.54 12.76
CA ARG A 88 9.35 2.99 12.58
C ARG A 88 9.50 4.03 11.47
N GLY A 89 8.41 4.36 10.78
CA GLY A 89 8.40 5.32 9.69
C GLY A 89 8.41 4.68 8.30
N ILE A 90 9.08 5.37 7.37
CA ILE A 90 9.08 5.08 5.94
C ILE A 90 10.52 4.87 5.47
N VAL A 91 10.71 3.89 4.59
CA VAL A 91 12.00 3.52 4.00
C VAL A 91 11.98 3.84 2.50
N GLU A 92 13.03 4.52 2.06
CA GLU A 92 13.43 4.68 0.67
C GLU A 92 14.41 3.55 0.32
N LEU A 93 14.08 2.74 -0.67
CA LEU A 93 14.99 1.74 -1.23
C LEU A 93 15.23 2.07 -2.71
N LYS A 94 16.46 2.45 -3.03
CA LYS A 94 16.86 2.69 -4.41
C LYS A 94 17.49 1.44 -5.02
N PRO A 95 17.45 1.28 -6.36
CA PRO A 95 18.10 0.16 -7.02
C PRO A 95 19.59 0.06 -6.69
N GLU A 96 20.29 1.18 -6.58
CA GLU A 96 21.72 1.24 -6.24
C GLU A 96 22.05 0.82 -4.80
N ASP A 97 21.07 0.81 -3.89
CA ASP A 97 21.26 0.33 -2.52
C ASP A 97 21.36 -1.21 -2.48
N VAL A 98 20.90 -1.89 -3.54
CA VAL A 98 20.79 -3.35 -3.59
C VAL A 98 21.88 -3.93 -4.48
N SER A 99 22.72 -4.80 -3.90
CA SER A 99 23.72 -5.53 -4.69
C SER A 99 23.05 -6.53 -5.65
N PRO A 100 23.57 -6.72 -6.88
CA PRO A 100 23.03 -7.70 -7.81
C PRO A 100 22.97 -9.12 -7.23
N GLY A 101 21.85 -9.80 -7.42
CA GLY A 101 21.63 -11.18 -6.98
C GLY A 101 21.08 -11.34 -5.56
N ILE A 102 20.91 -10.26 -4.80
CA ILE A 102 20.26 -10.28 -3.48
C ILE A 102 18.89 -9.59 -3.45
N GLU A 103 18.28 -9.29 -4.60
CA GLU A 103 17.08 -8.45 -4.67
C GLU A 103 15.91 -9.02 -3.87
N GLN A 104 15.74 -10.35 -3.88
CA GLN A 104 14.72 -11.03 -3.06
C GLN A 104 14.98 -10.89 -1.56
N TYR A 105 16.24 -10.94 -1.14
CA TYR A 105 16.62 -10.83 0.27
C TYR A 105 16.53 -9.38 0.76
N ALA A 106 16.93 -8.42 -0.06
CA ALA A 106 16.93 -6.99 0.28
C ALA A 106 15.53 -6.43 0.56
N VAL A 107 14.47 -7.04 0.01
CA VAL A 107 13.09 -6.56 0.14
C VAL A 107 12.27 -7.28 1.22
N LEU A 108 12.89 -8.23 1.94
CA LEU A 108 12.28 -8.82 3.12
C LEU A 108 12.07 -7.71 4.15
N LEU A 109 10.95 -7.74 4.88
CA LEU A 109 10.57 -6.64 5.78
C LEU A 109 11.63 -6.35 6.86
N ASP A 110 12.33 -7.38 7.35
CA ASP A 110 13.41 -7.21 8.34
C ASP A 110 14.72 -6.70 7.72
N MET A 111 14.89 -6.85 6.40
CA MET A 111 16.11 -6.48 5.68
C MET A 111 16.01 -5.15 4.95
N ILE A 112 14.83 -4.79 4.45
CA ILE A 112 14.64 -3.55 3.70
C ILE A 112 14.99 -2.32 4.53
N GLU A 113 14.79 -2.38 5.85
CA GLU A 113 15.17 -1.33 6.80
C GLU A 113 16.69 -1.22 7.04
N GLN A 114 17.45 -2.28 6.75
CA GLN A 114 18.91 -2.31 6.86
C GLN A 114 19.60 -1.96 5.55
N VAL A 115 18.97 -2.30 4.42
CA VAL A 115 19.48 -2.05 3.08
C VAL A 115 19.08 -0.66 2.59
N GLY A 116 17.81 -0.30 2.78
CA GLY A 116 17.28 1.02 2.43
C GLY A 116 17.59 2.07 3.49
N ASN A 117 17.12 3.28 3.23
CA ASN A 117 17.33 4.44 4.08
C ASN A 117 16.00 4.93 4.64
N TYR A 118 15.92 5.19 5.95
CA TYR A 118 14.76 5.91 6.48
C TYR A 118 14.68 7.30 5.87
N ILE A 119 13.50 7.65 5.37
CA ILE A 119 13.24 8.94 4.75
C ILE A 119 12.21 9.71 5.59
N SER A 120 12.51 10.98 5.87
CA SER A 120 11.58 11.88 6.54
C SER A 120 10.49 12.36 5.58
N LEU A 121 9.35 12.78 6.08
CA LEU A 121 8.28 13.38 5.28
C LEU A 121 8.72 14.65 4.54
N GLU A 122 9.54 15.50 5.18
CA GLU A 122 10.11 16.68 4.52
C GLU A 122 11.01 16.28 3.33
N GLN A 123 11.83 15.24 3.50
CA GLN A 123 12.67 14.71 2.43
C GLN A 123 11.85 14.06 1.30
N LEU A 124 10.83 13.27 1.65
CA LEU A 124 9.92 12.63 0.71
C LEU A 124 9.22 13.69 -0.16
N MET A 125 8.67 14.73 0.49
CA MET A 125 8.03 15.88 -0.16
C MET A 125 8.95 16.62 -1.13
N GLY A 126 10.23 16.79 -0.76
CA GLY A 126 11.21 17.51 -1.58
C GLY A 126 11.82 16.71 -2.72
N LYS A 127 11.77 15.37 -2.67
CA LYS A 127 12.47 14.48 -3.62
C LYS A 127 11.55 13.81 -4.63
N TYR A 128 10.33 13.46 -4.24
CA TYR A 128 9.52 12.52 -5.02
C TYR A 128 8.10 12.99 -5.30
N LYS A 129 7.60 12.55 -6.45
CA LYS A 129 6.18 12.25 -6.68
C LYS A 129 6.05 10.74 -6.79
N LEU A 130 4.99 10.19 -6.23
CA LEU A 130 4.71 8.76 -6.33
C LEU A 130 3.92 8.52 -7.62
N ASP A 131 4.49 7.73 -8.52
CA ASP A 131 3.92 7.45 -9.84
C ASP A 131 2.88 6.32 -9.77
N LEU A 132 3.04 5.41 -8.81
CA LEU A 132 2.17 4.26 -8.61
C LEU A 132 2.13 3.86 -7.14
N ILE A 133 0.96 3.48 -6.67
CA ILE A 133 0.75 2.90 -5.34
C ILE A 133 0.24 1.47 -5.50
N VAL A 134 0.83 0.53 -4.78
CA VAL A 134 0.43 -0.88 -4.78
C VAL A 134 0.22 -1.35 -3.35
N THR A 135 -0.97 -1.91 -3.09
CA THR A 135 -1.37 -2.42 -1.78
C THR A 135 -1.96 -3.81 -1.89
N GLY A 136 -1.66 -4.67 -0.93
CA GLY A 136 -2.47 -5.84 -0.65
C GLY A 136 -3.81 -5.43 -0.04
N ALA A 137 -4.74 -6.37 0.06
CA ALA A 137 -5.98 -6.19 0.78
C ALA A 137 -6.46 -7.54 1.32
N SER A 138 -7.30 -7.55 2.36
CA SER A 138 -7.97 -8.77 2.80
C SER A 138 -9.03 -9.18 1.79
N ALA A 139 -9.78 -8.21 1.27
CA ALA A 139 -10.70 -8.36 0.15
C ALA A 139 -10.81 -7.04 -0.64
N VAL A 140 -11.33 -7.10 -1.86
CA VAL A 140 -11.64 -5.92 -2.68
C VAL A 140 -12.86 -6.21 -3.55
N ASN A 141 -13.74 -5.23 -3.73
CA ASN A 141 -14.93 -5.41 -4.57
C ASN A 141 -14.78 -4.83 -5.97
N LYS A 142 -15.81 -5.04 -6.82
CA LYS A 142 -15.87 -4.54 -8.21
C LYS A 142 -15.73 -3.03 -8.37
N SER A 143 -15.95 -2.25 -7.31
CA SER A 143 -15.85 -0.79 -7.30
C SER A 143 -14.51 -0.29 -6.74
N GLY A 144 -13.57 -1.20 -6.43
CA GLY A 144 -12.23 -0.83 -5.92
C GLY A 144 -12.20 -0.55 -4.44
N VAL A 145 -13.29 -0.84 -3.72
CA VAL A 145 -13.38 -0.69 -2.28
C VAL A 145 -12.65 -1.84 -1.62
N ARG A 146 -11.62 -1.52 -0.84
CA ARG A 146 -10.82 -2.52 -0.13
C ARG A 146 -11.38 -2.79 1.26
N PHE A 147 -11.28 -4.04 1.67
CA PHE A 147 -11.44 -4.47 3.05
C PHE A 147 -10.05 -4.74 3.61
N GLY A 148 -9.58 -3.86 4.50
CA GLY A 148 -8.30 -4.03 5.20
C GLY A 148 -8.44 -4.88 6.46
N LYS A 149 -7.43 -4.82 7.34
CA LYS A 149 -7.47 -5.40 8.69
C LYS A 149 -8.38 -4.65 9.67
N GLY A 150 -8.85 -3.47 9.29
CA GLY A 150 -9.67 -2.58 10.13
C GLY A 150 -8.92 -1.43 10.78
N HIS A 151 -7.59 -1.35 10.63
CA HIS A 151 -6.75 -0.31 11.25
C HIS A 151 -6.56 0.97 10.42
N GLY A 152 -7.06 1.03 9.19
CA GLY A 152 -7.00 2.23 8.35
C GLY A 152 -5.60 2.70 7.93
N PHE A 153 -4.54 1.89 8.11
CA PHE A 153 -3.16 2.30 7.83
C PHE A 153 -2.95 2.77 6.39
N PHE A 154 -3.51 2.09 5.39
CA PHE A 154 -3.35 2.53 4.01
C PHE A 154 -4.07 3.85 3.73
N ASP A 155 -5.27 4.04 4.29
CA ASP A 155 -5.99 5.30 4.13
C ASP A 155 -5.25 6.45 4.83
N LEU A 156 -4.57 6.14 5.93
CA LEU A 156 -3.66 7.06 6.61
C LEU A 156 -2.41 7.38 5.77
N GLU A 157 -1.79 6.38 5.14
CA GLU A 157 -0.65 6.57 4.22
C GLU A 157 -1.04 7.46 3.04
N TRP A 158 -2.20 7.19 2.43
CA TRP A 158 -2.77 8.06 1.39
C TRP A 158 -2.95 9.49 1.89
N ALA A 159 -3.58 9.66 3.06
CA ALA A 159 -3.82 10.98 3.64
C ALA A 159 -2.51 11.75 3.89
N ILE A 160 -1.50 11.10 4.47
CA ILE A 160 -0.17 11.68 4.67
C ILE A 160 0.44 12.09 3.33
N PHE A 161 0.49 11.19 2.33
CA PHE A 161 1.08 11.48 1.03
C PHE A 161 0.35 12.58 0.27
N TYR A 162 -0.97 12.64 0.40
CA TYR A 162 -1.79 13.67 -0.21
C TYR A 162 -1.52 15.04 0.43
N GLU A 163 -1.33 15.11 1.76
CA GLU A 163 -0.94 16.35 2.44
C GLU A 163 0.45 16.84 2.07
N LEU A 164 1.40 15.93 1.86
CA LEU A 164 2.72 16.26 1.35
C LEU A 164 2.69 16.64 -0.14
N GLY A 165 1.56 16.44 -0.82
CA GLY A 165 1.39 16.67 -2.25
C GLY A 165 2.25 15.74 -3.11
N VAL A 166 2.72 14.60 -2.57
CA VAL A 166 3.52 13.62 -3.34
C VAL A 166 2.65 12.67 -4.14
N VAL A 167 1.34 12.64 -3.86
CA VAL A 167 0.30 11.99 -4.66
C VAL A 167 -0.80 12.99 -5.02
N HIS A 168 -1.61 12.67 -6.02
CA HIS A 168 -2.81 13.39 -6.39
C HIS A 168 -3.93 12.41 -6.77
N GLN A 169 -5.16 12.86 -6.98
CA GLN A 169 -6.30 11.97 -7.30
C GLN A 169 -6.07 11.07 -8.54
N ASN A 170 -5.25 11.52 -9.48
CA ASN A 170 -4.92 10.73 -10.68
C ASN A 170 -3.75 9.75 -10.47
N THR A 171 -3.14 9.69 -9.27
CA THR A 171 -2.04 8.75 -9.00
C THR A 171 -2.65 7.34 -8.96
N PRO A 172 -2.24 6.42 -9.84
CA PRO A 172 -2.84 5.10 -9.93
C PRO A 172 -2.60 4.29 -8.65
N ILE A 173 -3.65 3.60 -8.21
CA ILE A 173 -3.64 2.68 -7.07
C ILE A 173 -4.03 1.29 -7.54
N VAL A 174 -3.20 0.30 -7.21
CA VAL A 174 -3.42 -1.12 -7.51
C VAL A 174 -3.69 -1.88 -6.22
N ALA A 175 -4.85 -2.56 -6.16
CA ALA A 175 -5.08 -3.65 -5.22
C ALA A 175 -4.50 -4.94 -5.80
N PHE A 176 -3.55 -5.55 -5.10
CA PHE A 176 -2.90 -6.80 -5.47
C PHE A 176 -3.40 -7.94 -4.60
N VAL A 177 -4.21 -8.84 -5.16
CA VAL A 177 -4.96 -9.82 -4.40
C VAL A 177 -5.09 -11.15 -5.13
N HIS A 178 -5.42 -12.22 -4.41
CA HIS A 178 -5.85 -13.47 -5.04
C HIS A 178 -7.29 -13.35 -5.57
N ASP A 179 -7.67 -14.20 -6.54
CA ASP A 179 -9.03 -14.23 -7.09
C ASP A 179 -10.12 -14.45 -6.02
N SER A 180 -9.84 -15.21 -4.96
CA SER A 180 -10.76 -15.44 -3.82
C SER A 180 -11.00 -14.21 -2.94
N GLN A 181 -10.13 -13.22 -3.03
CA GLN A 181 -10.25 -11.95 -2.30
C GLN A 181 -10.99 -10.90 -3.12
N TYR A 182 -11.22 -11.15 -4.41
CA TYR A 182 -12.08 -10.32 -5.25
C TYR A 182 -13.53 -10.75 -5.10
N ILE A 183 -14.34 -9.92 -4.45
CA ILE A 183 -15.72 -10.25 -4.08
C ILE A 183 -16.75 -9.37 -4.78
N ASP A 184 -17.88 -9.94 -5.16
CA ASP A 184 -19.02 -9.20 -5.70
C ASP A 184 -20.01 -8.85 -4.58
N VAL A 185 -19.57 -7.98 -3.66
CA VAL A 185 -20.39 -7.46 -2.56
C VAL A 185 -20.30 -5.94 -2.56
N ASP A 186 -21.45 -5.28 -2.52
CA ASP A 186 -21.52 -3.83 -2.36
C ASP A 186 -21.12 -3.46 -0.93
N LEU A 187 -20.16 -2.53 -0.82
CA LEU A 187 -19.59 -2.12 0.45
C LEU A 187 -19.96 -0.66 0.73
N GLU A 188 -20.39 -0.39 1.97
CA GLU A 188 -20.57 0.99 2.44
C GLU A 188 -19.23 1.71 2.46
N LEU A 189 -19.20 2.81 1.72
CA LEU A 189 -18.07 3.71 1.58
C LEU A 189 -18.09 4.81 2.62
N SER A 190 -16.94 4.98 3.26
CA SER A 190 -16.60 6.18 4.01
C SER A 190 -15.98 7.21 3.07
N PRO A 191 -16.17 8.53 3.29
CA PRO A 191 -15.47 9.60 2.54
C PRO A 191 -13.94 9.56 2.60
N TYR A 192 -13.38 8.69 3.46
CA TYR A 192 -11.95 8.53 3.69
C TYR A 192 -11.39 7.23 3.12
N ASP A 193 -12.24 6.37 2.55
CA ASP A 193 -11.80 5.11 1.97
C ASP A 193 -11.04 5.39 0.67
N THR A 194 -9.79 4.91 0.60
CA THR A 194 -8.96 5.08 -0.58
C THR A 194 -9.24 3.97 -1.58
N LEU A 195 -9.86 4.35 -2.70
CA LEU A 195 -10.29 3.47 -3.78
C LEU A 195 -9.16 3.14 -4.76
N CYS A 196 -9.17 1.90 -5.27
CA CYS A 196 -8.20 1.45 -6.26
C CYS A 196 -8.71 1.66 -7.69
N ASP A 197 -7.80 2.05 -8.58
CA ASP A 197 -8.04 2.15 -10.03
C ASP A 197 -7.88 0.77 -10.70
N TYR A 198 -7.06 -0.10 -10.12
CA TYR A 198 -6.80 -1.43 -10.66
C TYR A 198 -6.90 -2.49 -9.58
N ILE A 199 -7.41 -3.66 -9.97
CA ILE A 199 -7.34 -4.90 -9.19
C ILE A 199 -6.57 -5.91 -10.03
N VAL A 200 -5.45 -6.40 -9.50
CA VAL A 200 -4.61 -7.39 -10.17
C VAL A 200 -4.70 -8.71 -9.41
N THR A 201 -5.11 -9.76 -10.12
CA THR A 201 -5.16 -11.14 -9.63
C THR A 201 -4.29 -12.05 -10.50
N PRO A 202 -3.98 -13.29 -10.05
CA PRO A 202 -3.29 -14.26 -10.89
C PRO A 202 -3.97 -14.52 -12.24
N THR A 203 -5.29 -14.35 -12.35
CA THR A 203 -6.03 -14.64 -13.59
C THR A 203 -6.28 -13.39 -14.44
N LYS A 204 -6.49 -12.21 -13.85
CA LYS A 204 -6.96 -11.03 -14.59
C LYS A 204 -6.51 -9.69 -13.99
N ILE A 205 -6.64 -8.66 -14.81
CA ILE A 205 -6.53 -7.26 -14.39
C ILE A 205 -7.92 -6.65 -14.60
N ILE A 206 -8.43 -5.97 -13.58
CA ILE A 206 -9.69 -5.24 -13.62
C ILE A 206 -9.36 -3.77 -13.47
N HIS A 207 -9.85 -2.94 -14.39
CA HIS A 207 -9.70 -1.49 -14.33
C HIS A 207 -11.02 -0.85 -13.92
N ILE A 208 -10.95 0.03 -12.94
CA ILE A 208 -12.06 0.81 -12.40
C ILE A 208 -11.81 2.25 -12.82
N PRO A 209 -12.62 2.78 -13.77
CA PRO A 209 -12.38 4.11 -14.29
C PRO A 209 -12.76 5.19 -13.26
N ASN A 210 -11.86 6.14 -13.05
CA ASN A 210 -12.07 7.36 -12.27
C ASN A 210 -12.65 7.13 -10.85
N PRO A 211 -12.01 6.29 -10.02
CA PRO A 211 -12.45 6.13 -8.64
C PRO A 211 -12.30 7.45 -7.87
N GLN A 212 -13.29 7.79 -7.06
CA GLN A 212 -13.26 9.01 -6.25
C GLN A 212 -12.36 8.81 -5.03
N LYS A 213 -11.09 9.23 -5.14
CA LYS A 213 -10.12 9.15 -4.04
C LYS A 213 -10.27 10.34 -3.08
N PRO A 214 -10.06 10.13 -1.77
CA PRO A 214 -10.15 11.21 -0.78
C PRO A 214 -9.21 12.37 -1.10
N THR A 215 -9.74 13.60 -1.00
CA THR A 215 -8.98 14.86 -1.06
C THR A 215 -8.77 15.47 0.33
N ALA A 216 -9.29 14.79 1.36
CA ALA A 216 -8.98 15.10 2.73
C ALA A 216 -7.58 14.56 3.06
N GLY A 217 -6.83 15.33 3.83
CA GLY A 217 -5.60 14.86 4.44
C GLY A 217 -5.88 14.15 5.75
N VAL A 218 -4.91 14.16 6.68
CA VAL A 218 -5.07 13.48 7.97
C VAL A 218 -6.14 14.20 8.79
N ILE A 219 -7.10 13.44 9.29
CA ILE A 219 -8.20 13.97 10.14
C ILE A 219 -7.83 13.66 11.58
N TRP A 220 -7.17 14.62 12.21
CA TRP A 220 -6.58 14.48 13.53
C TRP A 220 -7.59 14.01 14.59
N GLU A 221 -8.86 14.40 14.49
CA GLU A 221 -9.92 14.03 15.43
C GLU A 221 -10.40 12.59 15.30
N LYS A 222 -10.06 11.91 14.19
CA LYS A 222 -10.41 10.50 13.95
C LYS A 222 -9.29 9.53 14.32
N LEU A 223 -8.10 10.03 14.65
CA LEU A 223 -7.00 9.19 15.06
C LEU A 223 -7.29 8.57 16.43
N GLU A 224 -6.95 7.29 16.58
CA GLU A 224 -7.04 6.64 17.88
C GLU A 224 -6.08 7.27 18.89
N SER A 225 -6.42 7.19 20.18
CA SER A 225 -5.57 7.69 21.26
C SER A 225 -4.20 7.01 21.22
N GLY A 226 -3.12 7.78 21.24
CA GLY A 226 -1.74 7.29 21.18
C GLY A 226 -1.20 7.03 19.77
N MET A 227 -2.05 7.08 18.72
CA MET A 227 -1.61 6.82 17.34
C MET A 227 -0.56 7.83 16.87
N ILE A 228 -0.68 9.10 17.27
CA ILE A 228 0.33 10.13 16.98
C ILE A 228 1.68 9.74 17.60
N ASP A 229 1.71 9.30 18.85
CA ASP A 229 2.96 8.96 19.53
C ASP A 229 3.60 7.68 18.95
N ASP A 230 2.77 6.72 18.56
CA ASP A 230 3.19 5.41 18.02
C ASP A 230 3.64 5.45 16.55
N ILE A 231 3.21 6.46 15.78
CA ILE A 231 3.49 6.57 14.34
C ILE A 231 4.35 7.83 14.10
N PRO A 232 5.68 7.69 13.99
CA PRO A 232 6.59 8.82 13.80
C PRO A 232 6.21 9.75 12.62
N PRO A 233 5.76 9.25 11.45
CA PRO A 233 5.27 10.11 10.37
C PRO A 233 4.13 11.05 10.77
N LEU A 234 3.25 10.67 11.70
CA LEU A 234 2.18 11.57 12.15
C LEU A 234 2.71 12.73 13.00
N ARG A 235 3.74 12.49 13.82
CA ARG A 235 4.41 13.55 14.58
C ARG A 235 5.08 14.53 13.64
N GLU A 236 5.86 14.01 12.69
CA GLU A 236 6.54 14.84 11.70
C GLU A 236 5.54 15.66 10.87
N LEU A 237 4.45 15.04 10.40
CA LEU A 237 3.41 15.74 9.63
C LEU A 237 2.80 16.90 10.43
N LYS A 238 2.49 16.67 11.70
CA LYS A 238 1.95 17.69 12.60
C LYS A 238 2.93 18.83 12.83
N GLU A 239 4.22 18.53 12.95
CA GLU A 239 5.28 19.54 13.07
C GLU A 239 5.41 20.37 11.78
N LEU A 240 5.36 19.72 10.61
CA LEU A 240 5.39 20.41 9.31
C LEU A 240 4.17 21.31 9.10
N GLU A 241 2.98 20.86 9.53
CA GLU A 241 1.76 21.66 9.52
C GLU A 241 1.90 22.91 10.40
N GLN A 242 2.36 22.76 11.64
CA GLN A 242 2.58 23.86 12.58
C GLN A 242 3.64 24.86 12.11
N GLN A 243 4.65 24.38 11.38
CA GLN A 243 5.69 25.21 10.77
C GLN A 243 5.23 25.88 9.46
N GLY A 244 4.04 25.56 8.96
CA GLY A 244 3.53 26.09 7.69
C GLY A 244 4.31 25.62 6.46
N LYS A 245 4.96 24.45 6.55
CA LYS A 245 5.80 23.88 5.48
C LYS A 245 5.02 23.01 4.50
N LEU A 246 3.79 22.61 4.83
CA LEU A 246 2.96 21.81 3.94
C LEU A 246 2.52 22.63 2.70
N PRO A 247 2.41 21.99 1.53
CA PRO A 247 1.95 22.66 0.32
C PRO A 247 0.53 23.20 0.51
N LYS A 248 0.28 24.38 -0.06
CA LYS A 248 -1.08 24.94 -0.09
C LYS A 248 -1.96 24.04 -0.96
N LYS A 249 -3.04 23.51 -0.37
CA LYS A 249 -4.04 22.72 -1.10
C LYS A 249 -4.68 23.60 -2.17
N THR A 250 -4.28 23.42 -3.43
CA THR A 250 -5.00 24.02 -4.56
C THR A 250 -6.31 23.26 -4.71
N SER A 251 -7.43 23.95 -4.49
CA SER A 251 -8.76 23.45 -4.84
C SER A 251 -8.80 23.25 -6.35
N SER A 252 -8.58 22.02 -6.82
CA SER A 252 -8.88 21.61 -8.19
C SER A 252 -10.34 21.24 -8.30
#